data_AF-A0AAD7U665-F1
#
_entry.id   AF-A0AAD7U665-F1
#
_cell.length_a   1.000
_cell.length_b   1.000
_cell.length_c   1.000
_cell.angle_alpha   90.00
_cell.angle_beta   90.00
_cell.angle_gamma   90.00
#
_symmetry.space_group_name_H-M   'P 1'
#
loop_
_entity.id
_entity.type
_entity.pdbx_description
1 polymer ?
#
loop_
_entity_poly.entity_id
_entity_poly.type
_entity_poly.pdbx_seq_one_letter_code
_entity_poly.pdbx_strand_id
1 'polypeptide(L)'
;MRAVDLRCPWGRPGEDCLQRKREIKARNLHHKRLSEVRAVVDCSEPTTANMAHLAIRARKRQDAEDRRYKIANENRLLMEKMTKIMDGPNNNLVKSSSTASVLSRDKIGINDPVRRRQTKRIKAENRVFARRLRDLAPYYERRQMDRDHEQQRRYLQNISRSRSLELRVQSQHPPRGSTAPRAENNSQNYEEEHPTATSTNIVVRTAKQVRQDVAKERNCELPWMFNSPFSIINDRLPLTLASSPAM
;
A
#
# COMPACT_ATOMS: atom_id res chain seq x y z
N MET A 1 54.16 -8.11 -11.90
CA MET A 1 52.73 -8.00 -11.55
C MET A 1 52.11 -6.86 -12.37
N ARG A 2 51.00 -7.07 -13.08
CA ARG A 2 50.32 -6.01 -13.85
C ARG A 2 49.24 -5.37 -12.97
N ALA A 3 49.25 -4.03 -12.89
CA ALA A 3 48.36 -3.27 -12.02
C ALA A 3 46.87 -3.42 -12.41
N VAL A 4 46.00 -3.55 -11.41
CA VAL A 4 44.54 -3.60 -11.58
C VAL A 4 44.01 -2.17 -11.71
N ASP A 5 43.40 -1.86 -12.84
CA ASP A 5 42.83 -0.53 -13.12
C ASP A 5 41.43 -0.41 -12.48
N LEU A 6 41.32 0.39 -11.41
CA LEU A 6 40.11 0.52 -10.57
C LEU A 6 38.93 1.23 -11.26
N ARG A 7 39.09 1.65 -12.52
CA ARG A 7 38.03 2.36 -13.29
C ARG A 7 36.94 1.43 -13.83
N CYS A 8 37.10 0.11 -13.70
CA CYS A 8 36.14 -0.90 -14.14
C CYS A 8 35.53 -1.64 -12.93
N PRO A 9 34.27 -1.36 -12.55
CA PRO A 9 33.65 -1.95 -11.36
C PRO A 9 33.36 -3.45 -11.46
N TRP A 10 33.39 -4.02 -12.68
CA TRP A 10 32.91 -5.38 -12.98
C TRP A 10 34.02 -6.39 -13.33
N GLY A 11 35.27 -6.10 -12.96
CA GLY A 11 36.37 -7.06 -13.01
C GLY A 11 37.17 -7.08 -14.31
N ARG A 12 38.48 -7.30 -14.11
CA ARG A 12 39.65 -7.45 -15.01
C ARG A 12 39.70 -6.62 -16.31
N PRO A 13 40.80 -5.90 -16.57
CA PRO A 13 41.03 -5.37 -17.92
C PRO A 13 41.10 -6.55 -18.90
N GLY A 14 40.35 -6.48 -20.01
CA GLY A 14 40.43 -7.49 -21.06
C GLY A 14 41.89 -7.81 -21.41
N GLU A 15 42.23 -9.09 -21.48
CA GLU A 15 43.61 -9.56 -21.66
C GLU A 15 44.22 -9.04 -22.98
N ASP A 16 43.36 -8.67 -23.93
CA ASP A 16 43.71 -8.14 -25.26
C ASP A 16 43.20 -6.70 -25.50
N CYS A 17 43.97 -5.91 -26.25
CA CYS A 17 43.71 -4.50 -26.56
C CYS A 17 42.38 -4.29 -27.31
N LEU A 18 41.96 -5.29 -28.10
CA LEU A 18 40.68 -5.31 -28.81
C LEU A 18 39.50 -5.45 -27.85
N GLN A 19 39.65 -6.29 -26.84
CA GLN A 19 38.63 -6.51 -25.82
C GLN A 19 38.42 -5.25 -24.99
N ARG A 20 39.52 -4.59 -24.57
CA ARG A 20 39.44 -3.30 -23.86
C ARG A 20 38.71 -2.22 -24.67
N LYS A 21 38.96 -2.12 -25.98
CA LYS A 21 38.25 -1.17 -26.87
C LYS A 21 36.75 -1.49 -26.98
N ARG A 22 36.38 -2.78 -27.06
CA ARG A 22 34.97 -3.22 -27.09
C ARG A 22 34.25 -2.89 -25.79
N GLU A 23 34.89 -3.13 -24.65
CA GLU A 23 34.34 -2.82 -23.31
C GLU A 23 34.10 -1.32 -23.13
N ILE A 24 35.08 -0.48 -23.50
CA ILE A 24 34.93 0.98 -23.46
C ILE A 24 33.77 1.43 -24.35
N LYS A 25 33.65 0.87 -25.56
CA LYS A 25 32.55 1.18 -26.48
C LYS A 25 31.19 0.76 -25.90
N ALA A 26 31.09 -0.43 -25.33
CA ALA A 26 29.87 -0.94 -24.70
C ALA A 26 29.46 -0.08 -23.49
N ARG A 27 30.42 0.32 -22.65
CA ARG A 27 30.22 1.24 -21.52
C ARG A 27 29.74 2.61 -21.99
N ASN A 28 30.38 3.18 -23.00
CA ASN A 28 29.99 4.49 -23.53
C ASN A 28 28.58 4.43 -24.15
N LEU A 29 28.25 3.34 -24.84
CA LEU A 29 26.90 3.11 -25.37
C LEU A 29 25.87 2.98 -24.25
N HIS A 30 26.19 2.27 -23.17
CA HIS A 30 25.32 2.14 -22.01
C HIS A 30 25.08 3.49 -21.33
N HIS A 31 26.13 4.30 -21.12
CA HIS A 31 25.97 5.65 -20.56
C HIS A 31 25.13 6.57 -21.46
N LYS A 32 25.31 6.48 -22.79
CA LYS A 32 24.46 7.22 -23.75
C LYS A 32 22.99 6.80 -23.62
N ARG A 33 22.71 5.50 -23.57
CA ARG A 33 21.36 4.99 -23.36
C ARG A 33 20.77 5.48 -22.04
N LEU A 34 21.52 5.44 -20.94
CA LEU A 34 21.06 5.96 -19.65
C LEU A 34 20.78 7.47 -19.69
N SER A 35 21.58 8.26 -20.42
CA SER A 35 21.32 9.70 -20.57
C SER A 35 20.11 10.02 -21.46
N GLU A 36 19.79 9.12 -22.39
CA GLU A 36 18.64 9.25 -23.31
C GLU A 36 17.33 8.77 -22.68
N VAL A 37 17.40 7.92 -21.64
CA VAL A 37 16.21 7.47 -20.89
C VAL A 37 15.59 8.68 -20.18
N ARG A 38 14.44 9.12 -20.69
CA ARG A 38 13.60 10.14 -20.05
C ARG A 38 12.66 9.49 -19.05
N ALA A 39 12.28 10.23 -18.01
CA ALA A 39 11.21 9.82 -17.11
C ALA A 39 9.91 9.62 -17.93
N VAL A 40 9.31 8.44 -17.80
CA VAL A 40 8.05 8.08 -18.49
C VAL A 40 6.86 8.80 -17.85
N VAL A 41 7.01 9.23 -16.60
CA VAL A 41 5.97 9.90 -15.83
C VAL A 41 6.34 11.36 -15.66
N ASP A 42 5.41 12.23 -16.02
CA ASP A 42 5.51 13.65 -15.74
C ASP A 42 5.39 13.89 -14.23
N CYS A 43 6.43 14.47 -13.64
CA CYS A 43 6.48 14.83 -12.22
C CYS A 43 6.28 16.34 -12.01
N SER A 44 5.85 17.09 -13.04
CA SER A 44 5.52 18.50 -12.90
C SER A 44 4.25 18.69 -12.05
N GLU A 45 4.14 19.87 -11.44
CA GLU A 45 2.95 20.21 -10.67
C GLU A 45 1.73 20.29 -11.60
N PRO A 46 0.61 19.63 -11.27
CA PRO A 46 -0.56 19.66 -12.13
C PRO A 46 -1.10 21.09 -12.23
N THR A 47 -1.55 21.47 -13.42
CA THR A 47 -2.14 22.80 -13.71
C THR A 47 -3.31 23.15 -12.78
N THR A 48 -3.95 22.14 -12.20
CA THR A 48 -5.07 22.29 -11.26
C THR A 48 -4.66 22.80 -9.87
N ALA A 49 -3.38 22.66 -9.47
CA ALA A 49 -2.94 23.04 -8.13
C ALA A 49 -3.11 24.54 -7.83
N ASN A 50 -3.01 25.40 -8.85
CA ASN A 50 -3.09 26.85 -8.73
C ASN A 50 -4.50 27.41 -9.02
N MET A 51 -5.54 26.58 -9.04
CA MET A 51 -6.91 27.05 -9.24
C MET A 51 -7.47 27.70 -7.97
N ALA A 52 -7.88 28.97 -8.07
CA ALA A 52 -8.38 29.76 -6.94
C ALA A 52 -9.56 29.11 -6.19
N HIS A 53 -10.43 28.39 -6.90
CA HIS A 53 -11.58 27.71 -6.29
C HIS A 53 -11.22 26.45 -5.49
N LEU A 54 -10.03 25.86 -5.72
CA LEU A 54 -9.51 24.76 -4.90
C LEU A 54 -8.69 25.28 -3.71
N ALA A 55 -8.06 26.45 -3.86
CA ALA A 55 -7.34 27.12 -2.78
C ALA A 55 -8.29 27.60 -1.66
N ILE A 56 -9.50 28.04 -2.01
CA ILE A 56 -10.46 28.63 -1.07
C ILE A 56 -11.62 27.66 -0.79
N ARG A 57 -11.76 27.25 0.48
CA ARG A 57 -12.92 26.48 0.95
C ARG A 57 -14.11 27.39 1.22
N ALA A 58 -14.74 27.91 0.16
CA ALA A 58 -15.83 28.90 0.23
C ALA A 58 -16.98 28.49 1.17
N ARG A 59 -17.46 27.24 1.06
CA ARG A 59 -18.52 26.71 1.93
C ARG A 59 -18.14 26.73 3.41
N LYS A 60 -16.91 26.33 3.75
CA LYS A 60 -16.44 26.33 5.14
C LYS A 60 -16.38 27.75 5.71
N ARG A 61 -16.05 28.73 4.87
CA ARG A 61 -16.04 30.15 5.26
C ARG A 61 -17.47 30.64 5.51
N GLN A 62 -18.40 30.33 4.61
CA GLN A 62 -19.82 30.66 4.77
C GLN A 62 -20.40 30.05 6.06
N ASP A 63 -20.15 28.76 6.33
CA ASP A 63 -20.62 28.11 7.55
C ASP A 63 -20.09 28.78 8.83
N ALA A 64 -18.85 29.29 8.78
CA ALA A 64 -18.25 30.03 9.89
C ALA A 64 -18.89 31.41 10.08
N GLU A 65 -19.20 32.11 8.98
CA GLU A 65 -19.90 33.39 9.00
C GLU A 65 -21.34 33.24 9.51
N ASP A 66 -22.07 32.22 9.04
CA ASP A 66 -23.42 31.89 9.51
C ASP A 66 -23.44 31.57 11.02
N ARG A 67 -22.43 30.84 11.50
CA ARG A 67 -22.30 30.55 12.93
C ARG A 67 -22.04 31.82 13.75
N ARG A 68 -21.17 32.71 13.26
CA ARG A 68 -20.89 34.00 13.92
C ARG A 68 -22.14 34.86 13.97
N TYR A 69 -22.91 34.90 12.88
CA TYR A 69 -24.18 35.64 12.82
C TYR A 69 -25.20 35.10 13.83
N LYS A 70 -25.35 33.78 13.92
CA LYS A 70 -26.23 33.14 14.93
C LYS A 70 -25.85 33.53 16.36
N ILE A 71 -24.56 33.43 16.70
CA ILE A 71 -24.05 33.81 18.02
C ILE A 71 -24.33 35.29 18.30
N ALA A 72 -24.08 36.18 17.32
CA ALA A 72 -24.33 37.61 17.50
C ALA A 72 -25.82 37.91 17.74
N ASN A 73 -26.72 37.23 17.02
CA ASN A 73 -28.15 37.41 17.18
C ASN A 73 -28.65 36.86 18.54
N GLU A 74 -28.14 35.70 18.97
CA GLU A 74 -28.43 35.12 20.28
C GLU A 74 -27.95 36.03 21.42
N ASN A 75 -26.74 36.59 21.30
CA ASN A 75 -26.21 37.55 22.27
C ASN A 75 -27.06 38.81 22.33
N ARG A 76 -27.47 39.35 21.18
CA ARG A 76 -28.37 40.51 21.11
C ARG A 76 -29.70 40.22 21.82
N LEU A 77 -30.31 39.07 21.53
CA LEU A 77 -31.57 38.66 22.15
C LEU A 77 -31.43 38.45 23.66
N LEU A 78 -30.30 37.91 24.12
CA LEU A 78 -30.01 37.75 25.54
C LEU A 78 -29.96 39.10 26.24
N MET A 79 -29.21 40.06 25.69
CA MET A 79 -29.10 41.41 26.25
C MET A 79 -30.46 42.10 26.30
N GLU A 80 -31.26 42.01 25.23
CA GLU A 80 -32.62 42.55 25.20
C GLU A 80 -33.52 41.95 26.30
N LYS A 81 -33.41 40.63 26.53
CA LYS A 81 -34.14 39.94 27.61
C LYS A 81 -33.66 40.37 28.99
N MET A 82 -32.35 40.52 29.18
CA MET A 82 -31.76 41.00 30.44
C MET A 82 -32.26 42.41 30.75
N THR A 83 -32.21 43.33 29.79
CA THR A 83 -32.75 44.69 29.93
C THR A 83 -34.23 44.67 30.29
N LYS A 84 -35.06 43.87 29.61
CA LYS A 84 -36.49 43.72 29.95
C LYS A 84 -36.75 43.17 31.35
N ILE A 85 -35.89 42.28 31.85
CA ILE A 85 -36.00 41.75 33.22
C ILE A 85 -35.61 42.84 34.23
N MET A 86 -34.55 43.60 33.93
CA MET A 86 -34.06 44.68 34.79
C MET A 86 -35.07 45.84 34.88
N ASP A 87 -35.70 46.20 33.75
CA ASP A 87 -36.68 47.28 33.64
C ASP A 87 -38.12 46.83 33.97
N GLY A 88 -38.32 45.52 34.16
CA GLY A 88 -39.64 44.95 34.40
C GLY A 88 -40.21 45.31 35.79
N PRO A 89 -41.53 45.51 35.92
CA PRO A 89 -42.17 45.93 37.17
C PRO A 89 -42.05 44.91 38.32
N ASN A 90 -41.52 43.72 38.05
CA ASN A 90 -41.38 42.62 39.01
C ASN A 90 -40.10 42.70 39.87
N ASN A 91 -39.16 43.60 39.57
CA ASN A 91 -37.92 43.73 40.35
C ASN A 91 -38.15 44.30 41.77
N ASN A 92 -39.33 44.89 42.02
CA ASN A 92 -39.74 45.37 43.35
C ASN A 92 -40.50 44.32 44.20
N LEU A 93 -40.64 43.06 43.73
CA LEU A 93 -41.50 42.05 44.35
C LEU A 93 -40.75 40.92 45.07
N VAL A 94 -39.45 41.07 45.35
CA VAL A 94 -38.66 40.08 46.11
C VAL A 94 -38.57 40.49 47.58
N LYS A 95 -39.72 40.63 48.24
CA LYS A 95 -39.78 40.64 49.70
C LYS A 95 -41.13 40.14 50.21
N SER A 96 -41.55 38.94 49.82
CA SER A 96 -42.46 38.14 50.64
C SER A 96 -42.63 36.69 50.17
N SER A 97 -42.69 35.82 51.17
CA SER A 97 -43.20 34.45 51.17
C SER A 97 -42.22 33.31 50.84
N SER A 98 -41.51 32.97 51.91
CA SER A 98 -40.97 31.66 52.28
C SER A 98 -42.00 30.51 52.24
N THR A 99 -42.32 29.97 51.05
CA THR A 99 -43.07 28.70 50.91
C THR A 99 -42.72 27.87 49.66
N ALA A 100 -41.51 28.04 49.09
CA ALA A 100 -41.19 27.54 47.75
C ALA A 100 -40.61 26.11 47.63
N SER A 101 -40.67 25.25 48.65
CA SER A 101 -39.92 23.97 48.66
C SER A 101 -40.73 22.70 48.32
N VAL A 102 -42.06 22.69 48.51
CA VAL A 102 -42.83 21.41 48.47
C VAL A 102 -43.51 21.10 47.12
N LEU A 103 -43.56 22.05 46.18
CA LEU A 103 -44.31 21.88 44.90
C LEU A 103 -43.43 21.58 43.67
N SER A 104 -42.17 21.18 43.86
CA SER A 104 -41.22 21.03 42.74
C SER A 104 -41.33 19.68 42.00
N ARG A 105 -42.29 18.81 42.34
CA ARG A 105 -42.47 17.51 41.68
C ARG A 105 -43.34 17.54 40.42
N ASP A 106 -44.21 18.54 40.28
CA ASP A 106 -45.21 18.60 39.18
C ASP A 106 -45.09 19.82 38.26
N LYS A 107 -44.03 20.62 38.38
CA LYS A 107 -43.75 21.66 37.39
C LYS A 107 -43.10 21.05 36.16
N ILE A 108 -43.93 20.37 35.36
CA ILE A 108 -43.69 20.08 33.94
C ILE A 108 -43.21 21.39 33.32
N GLY A 109 -41.89 21.51 33.11
CA GLY A 109 -41.33 22.72 32.53
C GLY A 109 -42.02 23.04 31.20
N ILE A 110 -42.15 24.31 30.84
CA ILE A 110 -42.83 24.74 29.61
C ILE A 110 -42.35 23.99 28.34
N ASN A 111 -41.12 23.50 28.35
CA ASN A 111 -40.49 22.74 27.27
C ASN A 111 -40.59 21.21 27.40
N ASP A 112 -41.22 20.68 28.45
CA ASP A 112 -41.41 19.25 28.64
C ASP A 112 -42.21 18.56 27.52
N PRO A 113 -43.31 19.13 26.96
CA PRO A 113 -43.99 18.50 25.82
C PRO A 113 -43.07 18.40 24.59
N VAL A 114 -42.24 19.43 24.34
CA VAL A 114 -41.24 19.45 23.26
C VAL A 114 -40.17 18.39 23.51
N ARG A 115 -39.64 18.32 24.74
CA ARG A 115 -38.64 17.32 25.16
C ARG A 115 -39.19 15.91 25.01
N ARG A 116 -40.42 15.63 25.48
CA ARG A 116 -41.09 14.34 25.34
C ARG A 116 -41.27 13.96 23.87
N ARG A 117 -41.68 14.89 23.00
CA ARG A 117 -41.84 14.66 21.56
C ARG A 117 -40.49 14.32 20.91
N GLN A 118 -39.44 15.06 21.27
CA GLN A 118 -38.08 14.80 20.79
C GLN A 118 -37.53 13.47 21.29
N THR A 119 -37.73 13.13 22.57
CA THR A 119 -37.32 11.83 23.12
C THR A 119 -38.04 10.68 22.43
N LYS A 120 -39.35 10.82 22.14
CA LYS A 120 -40.12 9.81 21.38
C LYS A 120 -39.55 9.65 19.96
N ARG A 121 -39.26 10.75 19.28
CA ARG A 121 -38.63 10.76 17.95
C ARG A 121 -37.28 10.04 17.96
N ILE A 122 -36.38 10.44 18.84
CA ILE A 122 -35.04 9.81 18.98
C ILE A 122 -35.16 8.32 19.27
N LYS A 123 -36.08 7.91 20.16
CA LYS A 123 -36.31 6.49 20.46
C LYS A 123 -36.82 5.73 19.24
N ALA A 124 -37.69 6.32 18.43
CA ALA A 124 -38.18 5.70 17.20
C ALA A 124 -37.06 5.55 16.16
N GLU A 125 -36.26 6.59 15.95
CA GLU A 125 -35.11 6.57 15.03
C GLU A 125 -34.06 5.53 15.49
N ASN A 126 -33.73 5.50 16.78
CA ASN A 126 -32.80 4.52 17.33
C ASN A 126 -33.29 3.07 17.13
N ARG A 127 -34.61 2.83 17.22
CA ARG A 127 -35.19 1.51 16.93
C ARG A 127 -35.00 1.12 15.46
N VAL A 128 -35.14 2.07 14.54
CA VAL A 128 -34.89 1.83 13.10
C VAL A 128 -33.42 1.54 12.85
N PHE A 129 -32.50 2.33 13.41
CA PHE A 129 -31.07 2.08 13.29
C PHE A 129 -30.66 0.74 13.88
N ALA A 130 -31.19 0.37 15.05
CA ALA A 130 -30.90 -0.90 15.68
C ALA A 130 -31.44 -2.10 14.89
N ARG A 131 -32.56 -1.95 14.16
CA ARG A 131 -33.02 -2.99 13.22
C ARG A 131 -32.07 -3.08 12.04
N ARG A 132 -31.78 -1.95 11.38
CA ARG A 132 -30.85 -1.90 10.26
C ARG A 132 -29.48 -2.49 10.60
N LEU A 133 -28.90 -2.16 11.75
CA LEU A 133 -27.59 -2.69 12.16
C LEU A 133 -27.61 -4.21 12.44
N ARG A 134 -28.76 -4.76 12.86
CA ARG A 134 -28.91 -6.21 13.06
C ARG A 134 -29.13 -6.95 11.74
N ASP A 135 -29.91 -6.36 10.85
CA ASP A 135 -30.31 -6.99 9.59
C ASP A 135 -29.25 -6.82 8.50
N LEU A 136 -28.40 -5.80 8.60
CA LEU A 136 -27.32 -5.56 7.64
C LEU A 136 -26.20 -6.59 7.83
N ALA A 137 -26.00 -7.42 6.81
CA ALA A 137 -24.83 -8.29 6.76
C ALA A 137 -23.54 -7.44 6.69
N PRO A 138 -22.49 -7.81 7.44
CA PRO A 138 -21.20 -7.13 7.32
C PRO A 138 -20.64 -7.34 5.91
N TYR A 139 -20.23 -6.27 5.25
CA TYR A 139 -19.63 -6.34 3.91
C TYR A 139 -18.30 -7.10 3.91
N TYR A 140 -17.56 -7.02 5.02
CA TYR A 140 -16.31 -7.76 5.21
C TYR A 140 -16.51 -8.88 6.22
N GLU A 141 -16.16 -10.10 5.83
CA GLU A 141 -16.14 -11.24 6.75
C GLU A 141 -14.91 -11.12 7.67
N ARG A 142 -15.14 -10.95 8.98
CA ARG A 142 -14.05 -10.79 9.96
C ARG A 142 -13.08 -11.97 9.94
N ARG A 143 -13.60 -13.20 9.81
CA ARG A 143 -12.79 -14.43 9.72
C ARG A 143 -11.91 -14.46 8.48
N GLN A 144 -12.36 -13.91 7.36
CA GLN A 144 -11.56 -13.81 6.15
C GLN A 144 -10.42 -12.80 6.35
N MET A 145 -10.71 -11.63 6.92
CA MET A 145 -9.66 -10.65 7.22
C MET A 145 -8.59 -11.19 8.16
N ASP A 146 -8.97 -11.98 9.18
CA ASP A 146 -8.01 -12.59 10.10
C ASP A 146 -7.08 -13.58 9.36
N ARG A 147 -7.63 -14.40 8.46
CA ARG A 147 -6.85 -15.33 7.62
C ARG A 147 -5.93 -14.59 6.67
N ASP A 148 -6.43 -13.57 5.98
CA ASP A 148 -5.66 -12.76 5.03
C ASP A 148 -4.51 -12.06 5.74
N HIS A 149 -4.76 -11.51 6.93
CA HIS A 149 -3.74 -10.89 7.76
C HIS A 149 -2.66 -11.89 8.20
N GLU A 150 -3.06 -13.10 8.59
CA GLU A 150 -2.11 -14.16 8.96
C GLU A 150 -1.29 -14.65 7.76
N GLN A 151 -1.91 -14.75 6.57
CA GLN A 151 -1.23 -15.09 5.33
C GLN A 151 -0.22 -14.01 4.92
N GLN A 152 -0.60 -12.74 5.01
CA GLN A 152 0.29 -11.60 4.77
C GLN A 152 1.47 -11.59 5.74
N ARG A 153 1.23 -11.87 7.03
CA ARG A 153 2.30 -12.03 8.02
C ARG A 153 3.29 -13.14 7.64
N ARG A 154 2.80 -14.28 7.16
CA ARG A 154 3.67 -15.37 6.69
C ARG A 154 4.51 -14.95 5.49
N TYR A 155 3.91 -14.25 4.52
CA TYR A 155 4.65 -13.72 3.37
C TYR A 155 5.75 -12.74 3.79
N LEU A 156 5.44 -11.80 4.70
CA LEU A 156 6.42 -10.86 5.24
C LEU A 156 7.56 -11.56 6.00
N GLN A 157 7.25 -12.60 6.77
CA GLN A 157 8.27 -13.41 7.44
C GLN A 157 9.17 -14.14 6.43
N ASN A 158 8.61 -14.69 5.36
CA ASN A 158 9.39 -15.38 4.33
C ASN A 158 10.27 -14.39 3.56
N ILE A 159 9.73 -13.24 3.15
CA ILE A 159 10.47 -12.19 2.44
C ILE A 159 11.61 -11.64 3.31
N SER A 160 11.36 -11.39 4.60
CA SER A 160 12.39 -10.88 5.50
C SER A 160 13.50 -11.91 5.77
N ARG A 161 13.16 -13.21 5.90
CA ARG A 161 14.15 -14.30 6.02
C ARG A 161 15.05 -14.41 4.80
N SER A 162 14.48 -14.37 3.59
CA SER A 162 15.26 -14.45 2.34
C SER A 162 16.28 -13.32 2.22
N ARG A 163 15.89 -12.08 2.56
CA ARG A 163 16.79 -10.92 2.54
C ARG A 163 17.93 -11.03 3.56
N SER A 164 17.64 -11.51 4.77
CA SER A 164 18.67 -11.71 5.80
C SER A 164 19.66 -12.82 5.45
N LEU A 165 19.20 -13.90 4.81
CA LEU A 165 20.08 -14.97 4.32
C LEU A 165 20.99 -14.48 3.20
N GLU A 166 20.47 -13.70 2.26
CA GLU A 166 21.24 -13.13 1.16
C GLU A 166 22.37 -12.21 1.67
N LEU A 167 22.07 -11.34 2.64
CA LEU A 167 23.09 -10.50 3.29
C LEU A 167 24.12 -11.34 4.06
N ARG A 168 23.70 -12.46 4.66
CA ARG A 168 24.61 -13.34 5.40
C ARG A 168 25.56 -14.09 4.47
N VAL A 169 25.07 -14.60 3.35
CA VAL A 169 25.89 -15.22 2.29
C VAL A 169 26.89 -14.20 1.72
N GLN A 170 26.47 -12.95 1.51
CA GLN A 170 27.38 -11.87 1.11
C GLN A 170 28.46 -11.57 2.17
N SER A 171 28.13 -11.65 3.46
CA SER A 171 29.09 -11.40 4.56
C SER A 171 30.07 -12.55 4.84
N GLN A 172 29.69 -13.80 4.56
CA GLN A 172 30.53 -14.98 4.83
C GLN A 172 31.54 -15.31 3.73
N HIS A 173 31.48 -14.63 2.59
CA HIS A 173 32.57 -14.61 1.62
C HIS A 173 33.50 -13.43 1.93
N PRO A 174 34.59 -13.61 2.71
CA PRO A 174 35.60 -12.56 2.82
C PRO A 174 36.21 -12.31 1.43
N PRO A 175 36.61 -11.07 1.11
CA PRO A 175 37.40 -10.82 -0.08
C PRO A 175 38.68 -11.67 0.03
N ARG A 176 38.84 -12.66 -0.86
CA ARG A 176 40.08 -13.44 -0.97
C ARG A 176 41.20 -12.47 -1.37
N GLY A 177 41.89 -11.93 -0.36
CA GLY A 177 42.86 -10.86 -0.56
C GLY A 177 43.65 -10.46 0.68
N SER A 178 44.03 -11.41 1.54
CA SER A 178 45.09 -11.18 2.53
C SER A 178 45.83 -12.49 2.82
N THR A 179 46.77 -12.85 1.95
CA THR A 179 47.79 -13.87 2.28
C THR A 179 49.09 -13.14 2.59
N ALA A 180 49.46 -13.16 3.87
CA ALA A 180 50.81 -12.87 4.35
C ALA A 180 51.84 -13.76 3.62
N PRO A 181 53.12 -13.33 3.50
CA PRO A 181 54.13 -14.11 2.78
C PRO A 181 54.45 -15.38 3.58
N ARG A 182 54.10 -16.54 3.01
CA ARG A 182 54.52 -17.85 3.53
C ARG A 182 55.90 -18.15 2.95
N ALA A 183 56.89 -18.22 3.84
CA ALA A 183 58.27 -18.56 3.51
C ALA A 183 58.34 -19.91 2.77
N GLU A 184 59.11 -19.91 1.70
CA GLU A 184 59.51 -21.09 0.94
C GLU A 184 60.34 -22.00 1.84
N ASN A 185 59.98 -23.29 1.91
CA ASN A 185 60.96 -24.34 2.13
C ASN A 185 60.42 -25.70 1.69
N ASN A 186 61.19 -26.27 0.79
CA ASN A 186 61.52 -27.67 0.60
C ASN A 186 60.51 -28.62 -0.07
N SER A 187 61.02 -29.15 -1.18
CA SER A 187 60.60 -30.34 -1.91
C SER A 187 60.46 -31.57 -1.01
N GLN A 188 59.37 -32.31 -1.16
CA GLN A 188 59.40 -33.77 -1.15
C GLN A 188 58.16 -34.36 -1.83
N ASN A 189 58.47 -35.41 -2.58
CA ASN A 189 57.63 -36.28 -3.39
C ASN A 189 56.59 -37.01 -2.52
N TYR A 190 55.30 -36.93 -2.85
CA TYR A 190 54.28 -37.91 -2.46
C TYR A 190 53.20 -37.94 -3.56
N GLU A 191 53.05 -39.10 -4.20
CA GLU A 191 51.86 -39.44 -4.99
C GLU A 191 50.65 -39.56 -4.07
N GLU A 192 49.50 -38.98 -4.44
CA GLU A 192 48.19 -39.41 -3.93
C GLU A 192 47.04 -38.87 -4.81
N GLU A 193 46.54 -39.77 -5.66
CA GLU A 193 45.14 -40.03 -6.02
C GLU A 193 44.13 -38.85 -6.06
N HIS A 194 43.67 -38.53 -7.27
CA HIS A 194 42.47 -37.74 -7.51
C HIS A 194 41.20 -38.51 -7.10
N PRO A 195 40.34 -38.01 -6.19
CA PRO A 195 38.95 -38.43 -6.18
C PRO A 195 38.26 -37.80 -7.38
N THR A 196 38.07 -38.59 -8.44
CA THR A 196 37.17 -38.24 -9.53
C THR A 196 35.78 -38.05 -8.91
N ALA A 197 35.33 -36.80 -8.85
CA ALA A 197 33.97 -36.49 -8.48
C ALA A 197 33.05 -37.29 -9.39
N THR A 198 32.24 -38.17 -8.80
CA THR A 198 31.16 -38.87 -9.47
C THR A 198 30.30 -37.81 -10.15
N SER A 199 30.50 -37.65 -11.45
CA SER A 199 29.65 -36.86 -12.32
C SER A 199 28.26 -37.49 -12.27
N THR A 200 27.43 -37.04 -11.35
CA THR A 200 26.00 -37.30 -11.44
C THR A 200 25.56 -36.60 -12.71
N ASN A 201 25.34 -37.37 -13.77
CA ASN A 201 24.75 -36.90 -15.02
C ASN A 201 23.50 -36.08 -14.69
N ILE A 202 23.62 -34.75 -14.70
CA ILE A 202 22.46 -33.87 -14.62
C ILE A 202 21.78 -33.99 -15.99
N VAL A 203 20.87 -34.95 -16.09
CA VAL A 203 19.99 -35.08 -17.25
C VAL A 203 19.04 -33.90 -17.21
N VAL A 204 19.27 -32.92 -18.09
CA VAL A 204 18.38 -31.78 -18.26
C VAL A 204 17.03 -32.30 -18.77
N ARG A 205 16.04 -32.37 -17.88
CA ARG A 205 14.69 -32.78 -18.25
C ARG A 205 14.00 -31.63 -19.00
N THR A 206 13.27 -31.98 -20.04
CA THR A 206 12.42 -31.03 -20.75
C THR A 206 11.24 -30.63 -19.87
N ALA A 207 10.68 -29.43 -20.08
CA ALA A 207 9.53 -28.95 -19.33
C ALA A 207 8.31 -29.91 -19.39
N LYS A 208 8.19 -30.71 -20.46
CA LYS A 208 7.16 -31.74 -20.61
C LYS A 208 7.37 -32.91 -19.64
N GLN A 209 8.61 -33.39 -19.50
CA GLN A 209 8.97 -34.50 -18.61
C GLN A 209 8.72 -34.11 -17.14
N VAL A 210 9.12 -32.90 -16.74
CA VAL A 210 8.87 -32.39 -15.38
C VAL A 210 7.36 -32.33 -15.07
N ARG A 211 6.52 -31.90 -16.03
CA ARG A 211 5.07 -31.84 -15.84
C ARG A 211 4.42 -33.22 -15.71
N GLN A 212 4.88 -34.19 -16.50
CA GLN A 212 4.40 -35.58 -16.42
C GLN A 212 4.79 -36.25 -15.10
N ASP A 213 6.02 -36.01 -14.61
CA ASP A 213 6.48 -36.56 -13.34
C ASP A 213 5.68 -35.98 -12.15
N VAL A 214 5.47 -34.66 -12.14
CA VAL A 214 4.67 -33.99 -11.09
C VAL A 214 3.20 -34.44 -11.11
N ALA A 215 2.62 -34.71 -12.29
CA ALA A 215 1.27 -35.22 -12.42
C ALA A 215 1.12 -36.64 -11.87
N LYS A 216 2.11 -37.51 -12.13
CA LYS A 216 2.19 -38.86 -11.56
C LYS A 216 2.33 -38.84 -10.04
N GLU A 217 3.19 -37.98 -9.50
CA GLU A 217 3.36 -37.84 -8.04
C GLU A 217 2.06 -37.37 -7.34
N ARG A 218 1.23 -36.59 -8.03
CA ARG A 218 0.01 -36.00 -7.47
C ARG A 218 -1.26 -36.79 -7.79
N ASN A 219 -1.15 -37.96 -8.43
CA ASN A 219 -2.28 -38.78 -8.88
C ASN A 219 -3.34 -37.96 -9.63
N CYS A 220 -2.91 -37.02 -10.49
CA CYS A 220 -3.81 -36.19 -11.29
C CYS A 220 -3.49 -36.32 -12.79
N GLU A 221 -4.53 -36.39 -13.62
CA GLU A 221 -4.36 -36.45 -15.07
C GLU A 221 -4.11 -35.05 -15.64
N LEU A 222 -3.14 -34.94 -16.57
CA LEU A 222 -2.86 -33.69 -17.25
C LEU A 222 -3.99 -33.34 -18.23
N PRO A 223 -4.42 -32.06 -18.31
CA PRO A 223 -5.45 -31.64 -19.26
C PRO A 223 -5.11 -32.01 -20.71
N TRP A 224 -6.11 -32.46 -21.47
CA TRP A 224 -5.99 -32.98 -22.84
C TRP A 224 -5.30 -32.03 -23.84
N MET A 225 -5.30 -30.72 -23.57
CA MET A 225 -4.62 -29.71 -24.39
C MET A 225 -3.08 -29.85 -24.43
N PHE A 226 -2.49 -30.62 -23.50
CA PHE A 226 -1.03 -30.83 -23.45
C PHE A 226 -0.54 -32.11 -24.16
N ASN A 227 -1.47 -32.92 -24.69
CA ASN A 227 -1.17 -34.18 -25.37
C ASN A 227 -1.31 -34.10 -26.91
N SER A 228 -1.56 -32.91 -27.48
CA SER A 228 -1.59 -32.75 -28.94
C SER A 228 -0.18 -32.73 -29.55
N PRO A 229 0.11 -33.53 -30.60
CA PRO A 229 1.40 -33.49 -31.31
C PRO A 229 1.53 -32.27 -32.24
N PHE A 230 0.53 -31.39 -32.32
CA PHE A 230 0.57 -30.19 -33.15
C PHE A 230 0.44 -28.93 -32.31
N SER A 231 1.58 -28.30 -32.03
CA SER A 231 1.65 -26.88 -31.70
C SER A 231 2.75 -26.26 -32.56
N ILE A 232 2.36 -25.65 -33.67
CA ILE A 232 2.90 -24.43 -34.31
C ILE A 232 2.05 -24.27 -35.58
N ILE A 233 1.05 -23.38 -35.56
CA ILE A 233 0.59 -22.70 -36.77
C ILE A 233 0.41 -21.23 -36.40
N ASN A 234 1.16 -20.40 -37.12
CA ASN A 234 1.03 -18.95 -37.16
C ASN A 234 -0.33 -18.58 -37.74
N ASP A 235 -1.23 -18.03 -36.93
CA ASP A 235 -2.39 -17.33 -37.49
C ASP A 235 -2.13 -15.83 -37.49
N ARG A 236 -1.62 -15.40 -38.65
CA ARG A 236 -1.79 -14.04 -39.16
C ARG A 236 -3.29 -13.78 -39.33
N LEU A 237 -3.72 -12.61 -38.84
CA LEU A 237 -5.02 -11.98 -39.08
C LEU A 237 -5.40 -11.95 -40.57
N PRO A 238 -6.71 -11.84 -40.86
CA PRO A 238 -7.14 -10.85 -41.84
C PRO A 238 -8.07 -9.80 -41.21
N LEU A 239 -7.73 -8.54 -41.49
CA LEU A 239 -8.57 -7.36 -41.31
C LEU A 239 -9.84 -7.50 -42.15
N THR A 240 -11.01 -7.37 -41.53
CA THR A 240 -12.27 -7.09 -42.25
C THR A 240 -12.93 -5.85 -41.66
N LEU A 241 -12.92 -4.78 -42.46
CA LEU A 241 -13.74 -3.58 -42.32
C LEU A 241 -15.22 -3.93 -42.54
N ALA A 242 -16.08 -3.61 -41.59
CA ALA A 242 -17.52 -3.41 -41.78
C ALA A 242 -17.98 -2.44 -40.67
N SER A 243 -18.10 -1.15 -40.96
CA SER A 243 -19.34 -0.51 -41.44
C SER A 243 -20.49 -0.67 -40.45
N SER A 244 -20.71 0.39 -39.66
CA SER A 244 -21.94 0.66 -38.90
C SER A 244 -23.17 0.67 -39.82
N PRO A 245 -24.37 0.43 -39.29
CA PRO A 245 -25.34 1.52 -39.36
C PRO A 245 -26.12 1.76 -38.06
N ALA A 246 -26.50 3.01 -37.92
CA ALA A 246 -27.34 3.59 -36.88
C ALA A 246 -28.77 3.01 -36.87
N MET A 247 -29.31 2.84 -35.65
CA MET A 247 -30.61 3.32 -35.21
C MET A 247 -30.56 3.61 -33.70
#